data_AF-A0A1Y5D1H2-F1
#
_entry.id   AF-A0A1Y5D1H2-F1
#
_cell.length_a   1.000
_cell.length_b   1.000
_cell.length_c   1.000
_cell.angle_alpha   90.00
_cell.angle_beta   90.00
_cell.angle_gamma   90.00
#
_symmetry.space_group_name_H-M   'P 1'
#
loop_
_entity.id
_entity.type
_entity.pdbx_description
1 polymer ?
#
loop_
_entity_poly.entity_id
_entity_poly.type
_entity_poly.pdbx_seq_one_letter_code
_entity_poly.pdbx_strand_id
1 'polypeptide(L)'
;MRQEKKDEWMHILNDWKQSDLNQTQYCKNNNIKLDLFSYYKGKLIPRAKNTPPTKDKEPAFTKVVINPSKQPPTALQITLPNGAVISGIHKESLSLVSALMEALS
;
A
#
# COMPACT_ATOMS: atom_id res chain seq x y z
N MET A 1 -31.95 -2.24 -8.59
CA MET A 1 -30.91 -3.30 -8.55
C MET A 1 -29.92 -3.23 -7.39
N ARG A 2 -29.10 -2.16 -7.21
CA ARG A 2 -28.11 -2.14 -6.11
C ARG A 2 -28.72 -2.06 -4.70
N GLN A 3 -29.86 -1.38 -4.56
CA GLN A 3 -30.56 -1.21 -3.28
C GLN A 3 -31.32 -2.48 -2.87
N GLU A 4 -32.03 -3.12 -3.80
CA GLU A 4 -32.75 -4.39 -3.56
C GLU A 4 -31.83 -5.46 -2.99
N LYS A 5 -30.63 -5.63 -3.55
CA LYS A 5 -29.63 -6.56 -3.00
C LYS A 5 -29.19 -6.18 -1.58
N LYS A 6 -29.11 -4.89 -1.25
CA LYS A 6 -28.74 -4.47 0.11
C LYS A 6 -29.81 -4.89 1.11
N ASP A 7 -31.07 -4.71 0.76
CA ASP A 7 -32.21 -4.99 1.62
C ASP A 7 -32.39 -6.51 1.81
N GLU A 8 -32.25 -7.30 0.74
CA GLU A 8 -32.20 -8.78 0.80
C GLU A 8 -31.11 -9.29 1.76
N TRP A 9 -29.89 -8.76 1.62
CA TRP A 9 -28.78 -9.17 2.49
C TRP A 9 -28.95 -8.70 3.93
N MET A 10 -29.62 -7.57 4.16
CA MET A 10 -29.94 -7.11 5.50
C MET A 10 -30.94 -8.06 6.19
N HIS A 11 -31.93 -8.56 5.45
CA HIS A 11 -32.86 -9.57 5.94
C HIS A 11 -32.14 -10.88 6.32
N ILE A 12 -31.31 -11.42 5.42
CA ILE A 12 -30.50 -12.63 5.66
C ILE A 12 -29.61 -12.47 6.90
N LEU A 13 -28.96 -11.32 7.07
CA LEU A 13 -28.10 -11.07 8.23
C LEU A 13 -28.88 -10.94 9.54
N ASN A 14 -30.12 -10.43 9.49
CA ASN A 14 -30.98 -10.34 10.66
C ASN A 14 -31.51 -11.71 11.07
N ASP A 15 -31.95 -12.50 10.10
CA ASP A 15 -32.39 -13.89 10.30
C ASP A 15 -31.25 -14.74 10.90
N TRP A 16 -30.03 -14.61 10.36
CA TRP A 16 -28.85 -15.24 10.96
C TRP A 16 -28.64 -14.85 12.42
N LYS A 17 -28.77 -13.56 12.76
CA LYS A 17 -28.63 -13.08 14.15
C LYS A 17 -29.69 -13.63 15.10
N GLN A 18 -30.89 -13.92 14.60
CA GLN A 18 -31.99 -14.49 15.40
C GLN A 18 -31.92 -16.01 15.50
N SER A 19 -31.24 -16.67 14.56
CA SER A 19 -31.15 -18.13 14.52
C SER A 19 -30.26 -18.76 15.60
N ASP A 20 -29.46 -17.96 16.33
CA ASP A 20 -28.41 -18.42 17.26
C ASP A 20 -27.39 -19.42 16.66
N LEU A 21 -27.41 -19.62 15.34
CA LEU A 21 -26.49 -20.50 14.64
C LEU A 21 -25.16 -19.80 14.40
N ASN A 22 -24.08 -20.59 14.40
CA ASN A 22 -22.82 -20.06 13.89
C ASN A 22 -22.93 -19.79 12.37
N GLN A 23 -22.10 -18.86 11.88
CA GLN A 23 -22.15 -18.41 10.49
C GLN A 23 -22.05 -19.57 9.48
N THR A 24 -21.19 -20.56 9.74
CA THR A 24 -21.00 -21.71 8.86
C THR A 24 -22.22 -22.62 8.81
N GLN A 25 -22.85 -22.88 9.95
CA GLN A 25 -24.09 -23.66 10.05
C GLN A 25 -25.24 -22.94 9.35
N TYR A 26 -25.41 -21.65 9.60
CA TYR A 26 -26.43 -20.86 8.92
C TYR A 26 -26.26 -20.85 7.40
N CYS A 27 -25.02 -20.65 6.91
CA CYS A 27 -24.73 -20.68 5.48
C CYS A 27 -24.99 -22.05 4.87
N LYS A 28 -24.64 -23.14 5.57
CA LYS A 28 -24.91 -24.51 5.11
C LYS A 28 -26.41 -24.81 5.03
N ASN A 29 -27.18 -24.44 6.06
CA ASN A 29 -28.62 -24.71 6.11
C ASN A 29 -29.40 -23.93 5.05
N ASN A 30 -28.98 -22.69 4.74
CA ASN A 30 -29.65 -21.82 3.78
C ASN A 30 -29.03 -21.85 2.38
N ASN A 31 -28.08 -22.77 2.12
CA ASN A 31 -27.35 -22.89 0.86
C ASN A 31 -26.69 -21.56 0.38
N ILE A 32 -26.15 -20.79 1.32
CA ILE A 32 -25.49 -19.51 1.08
C ILE A 32 -23.98 -19.72 0.96
N LYS A 33 -23.36 -19.11 -0.04
CA LYS A 33 -21.90 -19.09 -0.17
C LYS A 33 -21.26 -18.31 0.99
N LEU A 34 -20.36 -18.97 1.71
CA LEU A 34 -19.73 -18.41 2.92
C LEU A 34 -18.95 -17.11 2.64
N ASP A 35 -18.25 -17.03 1.51
CA ASP A 35 -17.47 -15.84 1.12
C ASP A 35 -18.38 -14.64 0.87
N LEU A 36 -19.51 -14.88 0.19
CA LEU A 36 -20.49 -13.86 -0.12
C LEU A 36 -21.14 -13.33 1.17
N PHE A 37 -21.50 -14.25 2.07
CA PHE A 37 -22.01 -13.88 3.39
C PHE A 37 -21.01 -13.05 4.18
N SER A 38 -19.75 -13.46 4.22
CA SER A 38 -18.69 -12.73 4.92
C SER A 38 -18.49 -11.31 4.34
N TYR A 39 -18.51 -11.20 3.02
CA TYR A 39 -18.43 -9.91 2.32
C TYR A 39 -19.58 -8.98 2.72
N TYR A 40 -20.83 -9.44 2.63
CA TYR A 40 -21.99 -8.59 2.96
C TYR A 40 -22.08 -8.29 4.45
N LYS A 41 -21.74 -9.24 5.31
CA LYS A 41 -21.64 -9.01 6.76
C LYS A 41 -20.66 -7.87 7.09
N GLY A 42 -19.46 -7.90 6.53
CA GLY A 42 -18.45 -6.84 6.75
C GLY A 42 -18.83 -5.50 6.11
N LYS A 43 -19.59 -5.52 5.01
CA LYS A 43 -20.05 -4.31 4.31
C LYS A 43 -21.24 -3.64 4.97
N LEU A 44 -22.16 -4.41 5.55
CA LEU A 44 -23.45 -3.91 6.03
C LEU A 44 -23.53 -3.79 7.55
N ILE A 45 -22.78 -4.61 8.29
CA ILE A 45 -22.69 -4.46 9.75
C ILE A 45 -21.53 -3.49 10.03
N PRO A 46 -21.81 -2.32 10.64
CA PRO A 46 -20.75 -1.42 11.05
C PRO A 46 -19.82 -2.15 12.01
N ARG A 47 -18.57 -2.37 11.60
CA ARG A 47 -17.55 -2.81 12.55
C ARG A 47 -17.41 -1.68 13.56
N ALA A 48 -17.73 -1.95 14.82
CA ALA A 48 -17.35 -1.02 15.89
C ALA A 48 -15.86 -0.76 15.73
N LYS A 49 -15.47 0.49 15.47
CA LYS A 49 -14.06 0.91 15.36
C LYS A 49 -13.32 0.80 16.71
N ASN A 50 -13.95 0.16 17.70
CA ASN A 50 -13.49 -0.05 19.06
C ASN A 50 -12.61 -1.30 19.19
N THR A 51 -12.06 -1.86 18.10
CA THR A 51 -10.79 -2.58 18.26
C THR A 51 -9.72 -1.53 18.40
N PRO A 52 -9.09 -1.37 19.58
CA PRO A 52 -7.84 -0.63 19.66
C PRO A 52 -6.94 -1.17 18.55
N PRO A 53 -6.16 -0.33 17.83
CA PRO A 53 -5.06 -0.86 17.05
C PRO A 53 -4.27 -1.75 18.01
N THR A 54 -4.22 -3.05 17.71
CA THR A 54 -3.37 -3.97 18.47
C THR A 54 -1.98 -3.36 18.39
N LYS A 55 -1.48 -2.88 19.53
CA LYS A 55 -0.24 -2.09 19.65
C LYS A 55 1.02 -2.88 19.27
N ASP A 56 0.88 -4.11 18.79
CA ASP A 56 1.99 -5.07 18.68
C ASP A 56 2.13 -5.66 17.28
N LYS A 57 1.70 -4.95 16.24
CA LYS A 57 2.16 -5.23 14.88
C LYS A 57 2.79 -3.97 14.33
N GLU A 58 4.09 -3.85 14.53
CA GLU A 58 4.88 -2.98 13.68
C GLU A 58 4.50 -3.28 12.23
N PRO A 59 4.10 -2.26 11.45
CA PRO A 59 3.78 -2.48 10.06
C PRO A 59 5.03 -3.06 9.38
N ALA A 60 4.90 -4.22 8.74
CA ALA A 60 6.00 -4.89 8.02
C ALA A 60 6.61 -4.00 6.92
N PHE A 61 5.95 -2.89 6.59
CA PHE A 61 6.40 -1.90 5.64
C PHE A 61 6.28 -0.51 6.26
N THR A 62 7.41 0.20 6.31
CA THR A 62 7.44 1.62 6.64
C THR A 62 7.17 2.46 5.39
N LYS A 63 6.55 3.63 5.55
CA LYS A 63 6.29 4.55 4.45
C LYS A 63 7.61 5.20 4.04
N VAL A 64 8.04 4.96 2.80
CA VAL A 64 9.21 5.65 2.23
C VAL A 64 8.86 7.13 2.07
N VAL A 65 9.51 7.98 2.87
CA VAL A 65 9.49 9.43 2.70
C VAL A 65 10.52 9.75 1.63
N ILE A 66 10.05 10.00 0.40
CA ILE A 66 10.89 10.59 -0.64
C ILE A 66 11.07 12.05 -0.24
N ASN A 67 12.13 12.35 0.51
CA ASN A 67 12.63 13.71 0.57
C ASN A 67 13.08 14.05 -0.85
N PRO A 68 12.47 15.03 -1.56
CA PRO A 68 13.11 15.56 -2.74
C PRO A 68 14.46 16.07 -2.24
N SER A 69 15.51 15.35 -2.64
CA SER A 69 16.89 15.76 -2.43
C SER A 69 16.95 17.26 -2.71
N LYS A 70 17.50 18.04 -1.78
CA LYS A 70 17.90 19.41 -2.05
C LYS A 70 18.95 19.32 -3.15
N GLN A 71 18.53 19.24 -4.41
CA GLN A 71 19.43 19.37 -5.54
C GLN A 71 19.94 20.81 -5.45
N PRO A 72 21.24 21.04 -5.16
CA PRO A 72 21.79 22.34 -5.46
C PRO A 72 21.63 22.55 -6.97
N PRO A 73 21.15 23.72 -7.40
CA PRO A 73 21.02 24.00 -8.81
C PRO A 73 22.42 24.02 -9.46
N THR A 74 22.55 23.39 -10.63
CA THR A 74 23.57 23.72 -11.65
C THR A 74 24.98 23.08 -11.54
N ALA A 75 25.14 21.92 -10.91
CA ALA A 75 26.38 21.15 -11.07
C ALA A 75 26.24 20.12 -12.21
N LEU A 76 27.11 20.17 -13.22
CA LEU A 76 27.15 19.16 -14.28
C LEU A 76 27.63 17.81 -13.69
N GLN A 77 27.13 16.71 -14.25
CA GLN A 77 27.45 15.35 -13.83
C GLN A 77 27.80 14.49 -15.05
N ILE A 78 28.86 13.68 -14.92
CA ILE A 78 29.30 12.70 -15.93
C ILE A 78 29.24 11.30 -15.31
N THR A 79 28.65 10.35 -16.04
CA THR A 79 28.64 8.93 -15.68
C THR A 79 29.63 8.17 -16.56
N LEU A 80 30.56 7.46 -15.95
CA LEU A 80 31.57 6.66 -16.63
C LEU A 80 31.03 5.25 -16.96
N PRO A 81 31.62 4.54 -17.96
CA PRO A 81 31.18 3.20 -18.34
C PRO A 81 31.28 2.15 -17.21
N ASN A 82 32.16 2.37 -16.23
CA ASN A 82 32.29 1.52 -15.04
C ASN A 82 31.22 1.82 -13.96
N GLY A 83 30.29 2.73 -14.22
CA GLY A 83 29.25 3.15 -13.29
C GLY A 83 29.68 4.21 -12.27
N ALA A 84 30.93 4.68 -12.32
CA ALA A 84 31.36 5.81 -11.49
C ALA A 84 30.70 7.11 -11.95
N VAL A 85 30.39 7.98 -10.99
CA VAL A 85 29.70 9.25 -11.23
C VAL A 85 30.56 10.40 -10.71
N ILE A 86 30.88 11.34 -11.58
CA ILE A 86 31.54 12.60 -11.23
C ILE A 86 30.48 13.69 -11.20
N SER A 87 30.21 14.23 -10.02
CA SER A 87 29.28 15.36 -9.81
C SER A 87 30.05 16.61 -9.39
N GLY A 88 29.42 17.79 -9.40
CA GLY A 88 30.06 19.03 -8.95
C GLY A 88 30.93 19.69 -10.01
N ILE A 89 30.67 19.47 -11.29
CA ILE A 89 31.49 20.03 -12.36
C ILE A 89 31.11 21.51 -12.55
N HIS A 90 32.07 22.38 -12.21
CA HIS A 90 32.01 23.83 -12.37
C HIS A 90 33.08 24.30 -13.37
N LYS A 91 32.98 25.55 -13.85
CA LYS A 91 33.94 26.10 -14.83
C LYS A 91 35.40 26.00 -14.36
N GLU A 92 35.63 26.11 -13.06
CA GLU A 92 36.95 26.06 -12.42
C GLU A 92 37.53 24.64 -12.35
N SER A 93 36.67 23.61 -12.33
CA SER A 93 37.11 22.22 -12.22
C SER A 93 37.28 21.53 -13.58
N LEU A 94 37.08 22.24 -14.70
CA LEU A 94 37.10 21.65 -16.04
C LEU A 94 38.47 21.04 -16.41
N SER A 95 39.58 21.72 -16.06
CA SER A 95 40.93 21.21 -16.31
C SER A 95 41.26 19.95 -15.50
N LEU A 96 40.74 19.86 -14.28
CA LEU A 96 40.87 18.68 -13.43
C LEU A 96 40.04 17.52 -14.00
N VAL A 97 38.82 17.80 -14.46
CA VAL A 97 37.94 16.78 -15.05
C VAL A 97 38.50 16.26 -16.37
N SER A 98 39.09 17.11 -17.21
CA SER A 98 39.75 16.66 -18.44
C SER A 98 40.96 15.77 -18.15
N ALA A 99 41.83 16.17 -17.21
CA ALA A 99 42.97 15.36 -16.80
C ALA A 99 42.55 14.01 -16.19
N LEU A 100 41.46 13.99 -15.42
CA LEU A 100 40.91 12.77 -14.85
C LEU A 100 40.31 11.85 -15.93
N MET A 101 39.64 12.41 -16.94
CA MET A 101 39.13 11.65 -18.08
C MET A 101 40.26 11.04 -18.93
N GLU A 102 41.36 11.76 -19.13
CA GLU A 102 42.56 11.25 -19.83
C GLU A 102 43.28 10.15 -19.03
N ALA A 103 43.25 10.19 -17.70
CA ALA A 103 43.84 9.15 -16.86
C ALA A 103 42.96 7.88 -16.76
N LEU A 104 41.67 7.98 -17.08
CA LEU A 104 40.68 6.90 -16.99
C LEU A 104 40.29 6.32 -18.36
N SER A 105 40.76 6.93 -19.47
CA SER A 105 40.69 6.38 -20.82
C SER A 105 41.75 5.30 -21.03
#